data_AF-A0A6L5ELN1-F1
#
_entry.id   AF-A0A6L5ELN1-F1
#
_cell.length_a   1.000
_cell.length_b   1.000
_cell.length_c   1.000
_cell.angle_alpha   90.00
_cell.angle_beta   90.00
_cell.angle_gamma   90.00
#
_symmetry.space_group_name_H-M   'P 1'
#
loop_
_entity.id
_entity.type
_entity.pdbx_description
1 polymer ?
#
loop_
_entity_poly.entity_id
_entity_poly.type
_entity_poly.pdbx_seq_one_letter_code
_entity_poly.pdbx_strand_id
1 'polypeptide(L)'
;MSTYFRIQPADRPNILNPENQTSSSWNDLGDDDRIRHGVSVCDSREELAEYLAQVAIPFTDTWELLEVEGHDSGDTDEDAHLGARLIIPTAIVAREPLGESFAEEIMDAYEALAA
;
A
#
# COMPACT_ATOMS: atom_id res chain seq x y z
N MET A 1 13.99 -11.88 -6.27
CA MET A 1 12.83 -11.52 -5.43
C MET A 1 12.16 -10.35 -6.10
N SER A 2 10.83 -10.29 -6.08
CA SER A 2 10.08 -9.15 -6.59
C SER A 2 9.97 -8.11 -5.49
N THR A 3 10.06 -6.83 -5.86
CA THR A 3 9.78 -5.71 -4.98
C THR A 3 8.40 -5.14 -5.29
N TYR A 4 7.78 -4.57 -4.27
CA TYR A 4 6.43 -4.04 -4.28
C TYR A 4 6.40 -2.71 -3.55
N PHE A 5 5.39 -1.88 -3.81
CA PHE A 5 5.29 -0.54 -3.29
C PHE A 5 4.06 -0.37 -2.41
N ARG A 6 4.19 0.35 -1.30
CA ARG A 6 3.05 0.76 -0.48
C ARG A 6 3.31 2.06 0.27
N ILE A 7 2.22 2.73 0.66
CA ILE A 7 2.28 3.81 1.65
C ILE A 7 1.80 3.31 3.03
N GLN A 8 2.27 3.95 4.10
CA GLN A 8 1.77 3.73 5.46
C GLN A 8 2.12 4.90 6.39
N PRO A 9 1.43 5.05 7.53
CA PRO A 9 1.90 5.91 8.62
C PRO A 9 3.29 5.47 9.11
N ALA A 10 4.20 6.41 9.36
CA ALA A 10 5.56 6.09 9.82
C ALA A 10 5.61 5.43 11.22
N ASP A 11 4.53 5.53 12.01
CA ASP A 11 4.38 4.88 13.30
C ASP A 11 3.69 3.51 13.21
N ARG A 12 3.38 3.02 12.01
CA ARG A 12 2.78 1.69 11.81
C ARG A 12 3.66 0.61 12.44
N PRO A 13 3.07 -0.35 13.18
CA PRO A 13 3.80 -1.50 13.70
C PRO A 13 4.60 -2.22 12.61
N ASN A 14 5.79 -2.74 12.98
CA ASN A 14 6.73 -3.34 12.03
C ASN A 14 6.06 -4.44 11.20
N ILE A 15 5.89 -4.19 9.90
CA ILE A 15 5.26 -5.11 8.93
C ILE A 15 6.09 -6.37 8.68
N LEU A 16 7.36 -6.42 9.09
CA LEU A 16 8.17 -7.63 9.04
C LEU A 16 7.90 -8.58 10.22
N ASN A 17 7.18 -8.12 11.25
CA ASN A 17 6.68 -9.01 12.31
C ASN A 17 5.46 -9.78 11.78
N PRO A 18 5.46 -11.12 11.78
CA PRO A 18 4.32 -11.93 11.33
C PRO A 18 2.97 -11.54 11.96
N GLU A 19 2.95 -11.10 13.22
CA GLU A 19 1.72 -10.66 13.90
C GLU A 19 1.11 -9.39 13.31
N ASN A 20 1.91 -8.58 12.59
CA ASN A 20 1.51 -7.33 11.96
C ASN A 20 1.32 -7.47 10.44
N GLN A 21 1.47 -8.68 9.89
CA GLN A 21 1.32 -8.97 8.46
C GLN A 21 -0.13 -9.17 8.09
N THR A 22 -0.92 -8.13 8.35
CA THR A 22 -2.36 -8.10 8.09
C THR A 22 -2.75 -6.79 7.43
N SER A 23 -3.84 -6.85 6.68
CA SER A 23 -4.46 -5.70 6.04
C SER A 23 -5.94 -5.68 6.34
N SER A 24 -6.44 -4.53 6.75
CA SER A 24 -7.86 -4.27 6.99
C SER A 24 -8.32 -3.18 6.04
N SER A 25 -9.62 -3.18 5.74
CA SER A 25 -10.25 -2.15 4.93
C SER A 25 -10.17 -0.80 5.66
N TRP A 26 -9.78 0.26 4.95
CA TRP A 26 -9.61 1.59 5.55
C TRP A 26 -10.92 2.16 6.13
N ASN A 27 -12.05 1.86 5.50
CA ASN A 27 -13.37 2.35 5.92
C ASN A 27 -14.04 1.48 7.01
N ASP A 28 -13.37 0.44 7.51
CA ASP A 28 -13.96 -0.50 8.46
C ASP A 28 -13.26 -0.40 9.83
N LEU A 29 -13.87 0.39 10.72
CA LEU A 29 -13.34 0.72 12.05
C LEU A 29 -13.72 -0.35 13.10
N GLY A 30 -13.51 -1.63 12.82
CA GLY A 30 -13.57 -2.67 13.86
C GLY A 30 -14.31 -3.97 13.52
N ASP A 31 -14.49 -4.32 12.24
CA ASP A 31 -14.91 -5.67 11.88
C ASP A 31 -13.68 -6.58 11.68
N ASP A 32 -13.34 -7.35 12.72
CA ASP A 32 -12.23 -8.30 12.71
C ASP A 32 -12.40 -9.39 11.64
N ASP A 33 -13.63 -9.66 11.19
CA ASP A 33 -13.91 -10.66 10.15
C ASP A 33 -13.43 -10.23 8.75
N ARG A 34 -12.99 -8.98 8.58
CA ARG A 34 -12.45 -8.44 7.31
C ARG A 34 -10.94 -8.28 7.30
N ILE A 35 -10.26 -8.74 8.35
CA ILE A 35 -8.80 -8.77 8.40
C ILE A 35 -8.28 -9.83 7.43
N ARG A 36 -7.52 -9.39 6.42
CA ARG A 36 -6.89 -10.25 5.43
C ARG A 36 -5.45 -10.54 5.80
N HIS A 37 -4.99 -11.73 5.46
CA HIS A 37 -3.62 -12.14 5.74
C HIS A 37 -2.68 -11.59 4.67
N GLY A 38 -1.63 -10.90 5.10
CA GLY A 38 -0.69 -10.23 4.22
C GLY A 38 -0.82 -8.71 4.25
N VAL A 39 0.18 -8.08 3.65
CA VAL A 39 0.34 -6.64 3.56
C VAL A 39 -0.05 -6.18 2.17
N SER A 40 -0.99 -5.25 2.10
CA SER A 40 -1.43 -4.60 0.87
C SER A 40 -0.32 -3.77 0.24
N VAL A 41 -0.04 -4.03 -1.03
CA VAL A 41 0.99 -3.40 -1.87
C VAL A 41 0.52 -3.34 -3.32
N CYS A 42 1.21 -2.56 -4.14
CA CYS A 42 1.10 -2.57 -5.61
C CYS A 42 2.41 -3.09 -6.24
N ASP A 43 2.33 -3.61 -7.47
CA ASP A 43 3.49 -4.20 -8.16
C ASP A 43 4.52 -3.12 -8.58
N SER A 44 4.09 -1.87 -8.76
CA SER A 44 4.95 -0.74 -9.11
C SER A 44 4.56 0.56 -8.41
N ARG A 45 5.48 1.54 -8.42
CA ARG A 45 5.25 2.90 -7.93
C ARG A 45 4.15 3.62 -8.73
N GLU A 46 4.12 3.39 -10.04
CA GLU A 46 3.09 3.92 -10.94
C GLU A 46 1.70 3.34 -10.60
N GLU A 47 1.58 2.02 -10.46
CA GLU A 47 0.30 1.40 -10.06
C GLU A 47 -0.14 1.83 -8.65
N LEU A 48 0.80 2.08 -7.73
CA LEU A 48 0.46 2.64 -6.42
C LEU A 48 -0.12 4.05 -6.55
N ALA A 49 0.44 4.89 -7.42
CA ALA A 49 -0.10 6.22 -7.68
C ALA A 49 -1.50 6.15 -8.31
N GLU A 50 -1.70 5.27 -9.29
CA GLU A 50 -3.01 5.01 -9.90
C GLU A 50 -4.03 4.48 -8.90
N TYR A 51 -3.63 3.56 -8.02
CA TYR A 51 -4.47 3.06 -6.94
C TYR A 51 -4.91 4.21 -6.03
N LEU A 52 -3.96 5.02 -5.52
CA LEU A 52 -4.23 6.13 -4.61
C LEU A 52 -5.11 7.22 -5.25
N ALA A 53 -4.94 7.47 -6.55
CA ALA A 53 -5.78 8.39 -7.30
C ALA A 53 -7.25 7.95 -7.37
N GLN A 54 -7.50 6.63 -7.38
CA GLN A 54 -8.85 6.06 -7.43
C GLN A 54 -9.53 6.00 -6.05
N VAL A 55 -8.79 5.62 -5.01
CA VAL A 55 -9.36 5.43 -3.66
C VAL A 55 -9.44 6.70 -2.82
N ALA A 56 -8.74 7.77 -3.24
CA ALA A 56 -8.72 9.08 -2.58
C ALA A 56 -8.44 9.00 -1.06
N ILE A 57 -7.57 8.08 -0.64
CA ILE A 57 -7.21 7.90 0.77
C ILE A 57 -6.50 9.18 1.27
N PRO A 58 -6.95 9.78 2.39
CA PRO A 58 -6.26 10.91 2.98
C PRO A 58 -4.97 10.43 3.66
N PHE A 59 -3.82 10.74 3.08
CA PHE A 59 -2.51 10.58 3.70
C PHE A 59 -1.97 11.93 4.20
N THR A 60 -1.04 11.87 5.16
CA THR A 60 -0.41 13.06 5.76
C THR A 60 1.10 13.04 5.50
N ASP A 61 1.78 14.14 5.78
CA ASP A 61 3.24 14.30 5.68
C ASP A 61 4.03 13.36 6.61
N THR A 62 3.35 12.74 7.59
CA THR A 62 3.91 11.72 8.49
C THR A 62 3.88 10.31 7.89
N TRP A 63 3.40 10.14 6.66
CA TRP A 63 3.41 8.86 5.98
C TRP A 63 4.72 8.65 5.22
N GLU A 64 5.01 7.40 4.94
CA GLU A 64 6.18 6.97 4.18
C GLU A 64 5.75 6.08 3.01
N LEU A 65 6.50 6.19 1.91
CA LEU A 65 6.49 5.26 0.80
C LEU A 65 7.57 4.20 1.06
N LEU A 66 7.19 2.94 0.95
CA LEU A 66 8.07 1.80 1.14
C LEU A 66 8.18 1.01 -0.16
N GLU A 67 9.41 0.59 -0.44
CA GLU A 67 9.68 -0.53 -1.35
C GLU A 67 9.96 -1.77 -0.49
N VAL A 68 9.23 -2.85 -0.75
CA VAL A 68 9.18 -4.03 0.10
C VAL A 68 9.39 -5.28 -0.74
N GLU A 69 10.29 -6.17 -0.31
CA GLU A 69 10.37 -7.52 -0.85
C GLU A 69 9.39 -8.43 -0.12
N GLY A 70 8.79 -9.36 -0.87
CA GLY A 70 7.97 -10.39 -0.28
C GLY A 70 7.58 -11.47 -1.28
N HIS A 71 6.77 -12.40 -0.80
CA HIS A 71 6.10 -13.40 -1.63
C HIS A 71 4.59 -13.23 -1.53
N ASP A 72 3.88 -13.75 -2.52
CA ASP A 72 2.41 -13.74 -2.53
C ASP A 72 1.85 -14.39 -1.24
N SER A 73 0.83 -13.75 -0.65
CA SER A 73 0.20 -14.23 0.58
C SER A 73 -0.71 -15.45 0.36
N GLY A 74 -1.12 -15.72 -0.89
CA GLY A 74 -2.17 -16.67 -1.23
C GLY A 74 -3.59 -16.14 -0.98
N ASP A 75 -3.74 -14.93 -0.45
CA ASP A 75 -5.02 -14.25 -0.19
C ASP A 75 -5.28 -13.14 -1.24
N THR A 76 -6.53 -12.68 -1.34
CA THR A 76 -6.92 -11.64 -2.30
C THR A 76 -7.12 -10.31 -1.59
N ASP A 77 -6.49 -9.25 -2.11
CA ASP A 77 -6.76 -7.90 -1.61
C ASP A 77 -8.21 -7.48 -1.95
N GLU A 78 -8.82 -6.67 -1.09
CA GLU A 78 -10.14 -6.11 -1.37
C GLU A 78 -10.12 -5.23 -2.61
N ASP A 79 -9.02 -4.49 -2.80
CA ASP A 79 -8.79 -3.61 -3.92
C ASP A 79 -7.99 -4.29 -5.05
N ALA A 80 -8.02 -5.62 -5.14
CA ALA A 80 -7.34 -6.36 -6.21
C ALA A 80 -7.79 -5.95 -7.62
N HIS A 81 -9.02 -5.45 -7.73
CA HIS A 81 -9.58 -4.90 -8.96
C HIS A 81 -9.01 -3.52 -9.35
N LEU A 82 -8.29 -2.87 -8.42
CA LEU A 82 -7.61 -1.58 -8.60
C LEU A 82 -6.08 -1.72 -8.64
N GLY A 83 -5.55 -2.96 -8.69
CA GLY A 83 -4.11 -3.23 -8.76
C GLY A 83 -3.43 -3.47 -7.40
N ALA A 84 -4.17 -3.50 -6.29
CA ALA A 84 -3.62 -3.89 -5.00
C ALA A 84 -3.47 -5.41 -4.87
N ARG A 85 -2.51 -5.87 -4.07
CA ARG A 85 -2.34 -7.29 -3.76
C ARG A 85 -1.79 -7.49 -2.36
N LEU A 86 -1.92 -8.70 -1.85
CA LEU A 86 -1.43 -9.07 -0.52
C LEU A 86 -0.15 -9.89 -0.62
N ILE A 87 0.92 -9.40 0.01
CA ILE A 87 2.19 -10.12 0.14
C ILE A 87 2.53 -10.44 1.59
N ILE A 88 3.38 -11.43 1.80
CA ILE A 88 4.11 -11.64 3.05
C ILE A 88 5.46 -10.96 2.92
N PRO A 89 5.66 -9.79 3.54
CA PRO A 89 6.89 -9.03 3.40
C PRO A 89 8.04 -9.73 4.13
N THR A 90 9.18 -9.80 3.47
CA THR A 90 10.41 -10.42 3.98
C THR A 90 11.51 -9.40 4.25
N ALA A 91 11.50 -8.25 3.57
CA ALA A 91 12.44 -7.16 3.80
C ALA A 91 11.86 -5.81 3.34
N ILE A 92 12.29 -4.72 3.97
CA ILE A 92 12.07 -3.35 3.48
C ILE A 92 13.34 -2.95 2.75
N VAL A 93 13.22 -2.71 1.44
CA VAL A 93 14.34 -2.36 0.54
C VAL A 93 14.65 -0.88 0.66
N ALA A 94 13.62 -0.06 0.61
CA ALA A 94 13.73 1.40 0.71
C ALA A 94 12.57 1.98 1.51
N ARG A 95 12.83 3.15 2.09
CA ARG A 95 11.83 4.00 2.73
C ARG A 95 12.12 5.45 2.34
N GLU A 96 11.09 6.17 1.94
CA GLU A 96 11.17 7.61 1.72
C GLU A 96 9.95 8.30 2.36
N PRO A 97 10.10 9.50 2.92
CA PRO A 97 8.96 10.30 3.33
C PRO A 97 8.00 10.48 2.16
N LEU A 98 6.69 10.45 2.42
CA LEU A 98 5.68 10.74 1.41
C LEU A 98 5.69 12.26 1.13
N GLY A 99 6.65 12.66 0.29
CA GLY A 99 6.92 14.05 -0.05
C GLY A 99 6.15 14.55 -1.28
N GLU A 100 6.45 15.79 -1.66
CA GLU A 100 5.83 16.46 -2.81
C GLU A 100 6.00 15.66 -4.12
N SER A 101 7.14 15.00 -4.32
CA SER A 101 7.42 14.27 -5.57
C SER A 101 6.46 13.11 -5.83
N PHE A 102 6.12 12.32 -4.81
CA PHE A 102 5.16 11.23 -4.99
C PHE A 102 3.71 11.74 -4.99
N ALA A 103 3.44 12.85 -4.29
CA ALA A 103 2.14 13.51 -4.37
C ALA A 103 1.86 14.04 -5.80
N GLU A 104 2.87 14.55 -6.49
CA GLU A 104 2.79 14.93 -7.91
C GLU A 104 2.45 13.71 -8.79
N GLU A 105 3.09 12.56 -8.58
CA GLU A 105 2.78 11.31 -9.32
C GLU A 105 1.33 10.86 -9.13
N ILE A 106 0.78 10.98 -7.91
CA ILE A 106 -0.64 10.67 -7.62
C ILE A 106 -1.57 11.65 -8.33
N MET A 107 -1.22 12.94 -8.36
CA MET A 107 -2.02 13.97 -9.04
C MET A 107 -2.01 13.76 -10.56
N ASP A 108 -0.86 13.45 -11.15
CA ASP A 108 -0.73 13.14 -12.57
C ASP A 108 -1.58 11.92 -12.95
N ALA A 109 -1.56 10.86 -12.13
CA ALA A 109 -2.41 9.69 -12.32
C ALA A 109 -3.91 10.03 -12.21
N TYR A 110 -4.29 10.89 -11.25
CA TYR A 110 -5.66 11.37 -11.11
C TYR A 110 -6.12 12.17 -12.34
N GLU A 111 -5.29 13.07 -12.87
CA GLU A 111 -5.59 13.83 -14.08
C GLU A 111 -5.71 12.93 -15.31
N ALA A 112 -4.85 11.92 -15.44
CA ALA A 112 -4.92 10.94 -16.52
C ALA A 112 -6.21 10.10 -16.50
N LEU A 113 -6.75 9.81 -15.31
CA LEU A 113 -8.05 9.13 -15.16
C LEU A 113 -9.25 10.03 -15.51
N ALA A 114 -9.08 11.35 -15.43
CA ALA A 114 -10.14 12.33 -15.71
C ALA A 114 -10.19 12.80 -17.18
N ALA A 115 -9.18 12.43 -17.99
CA ALA A 115 -9.03 12.81 -19.40
C ALA A 115 -9.79 11.86 -20.36
#